data_AF-A0A0P8DZE6-F1
#
_entry.id   AF-A0A0P8DZE6-F1
#
_cell.length_a   1.000
_cell.length_b   1.000
_cell.length_c   1.000
_cell.angle_alpha   90.00
_cell.angle_beta   90.00
_cell.angle_gamma   90.00
#
_symmetry.space_group_name_H-M   'P 1'
#
loop_
_entity.id
_entity.type
_entity.pdbx_description
1 polymer ?
#
loop_
_entity_poly.entity_id
_entity_poly.type
_entity_poly.pdbx_seq_one_letter_code
_entity_poly.pdbx_strand_id
1 'polypeptide(L)'
;MKFRNGLAITNAFTHREVDIATFGVTPLLRYWINDNGRIYIISGVNSGGSALIVRAGSDIRSIDDLDGKIIATSGFGSIQDLVMRKMFEGFEIKTV
;
A
#
# COMPACT_ATOMS: atom_id res chain seq x y z
N MET A 1 -0.91 -18.96 9.11
CA MET A 1 -2.23 -18.30 9.06
C MET A 1 -2.24 -17.33 7.87
N LYS A 2 -3.36 -17.19 7.14
CA LYS A 2 -3.48 -16.21 6.05
C LYS A 2 -4.43 -15.10 6.49
N PHE A 3 -3.99 -13.85 6.38
CA PHE A 3 -4.79 -12.67 6.69
C PHE A 3 -5.20 -11.97 5.40
N ARG A 4 -6.41 -11.38 5.39
CA ARG A 4 -6.95 -10.71 4.20
C ARG A 4 -6.30 -9.36 3.91
N ASN A 5 -5.79 -8.66 4.93
CA ASN A 5 -5.16 -7.35 4.80
C ASN A 5 -4.35 -6.99 6.07
N GLY A 6 -3.67 -5.84 6.06
CA GLY A 6 -2.89 -5.35 7.20
C GLY A 6 -3.72 -5.10 8.46
N LEU A 7 -4.95 -4.58 8.35
CA LEU A 7 -5.82 -4.35 9.51
C LEU A 7 -6.16 -5.65 10.26
N ALA A 8 -6.37 -6.74 9.54
CA ALA A 8 -6.61 -8.04 10.16
C ALA A 8 -5.39 -8.52 10.96
N ILE A 9 -4.18 -8.25 10.46
CA ILE A 9 -2.93 -8.60 11.16
C ILE A 9 -2.73 -7.70 12.40
N THR A 10 -3.04 -6.41 12.34
CA THR A 10 -2.93 -5.51 13.51
C THR A 10 -3.89 -5.90 14.62
N ASN A 11 -5.10 -6.35 14.27
CA ASN A 11 -6.03 -6.92 15.25
C ASN A 11 -5.47 -8.19 15.90
N ALA A 12 -4.82 -9.08 15.13
CA ALA A 12 -4.19 -10.28 15.67
C ALA A 12 -3.03 -9.96 16.64
N PHE A 13 -2.24 -8.91 16.36
CA PHE A 13 -1.25 -8.41 17.31
C PHE A 13 -1.89 -7.90 18.61
N THR A 14 -2.94 -7.09 18.51
CA THR A 14 -3.65 -6.55 19.67
C THR A 14 -4.26 -7.65 20.56
N HIS A 15 -4.79 -8.71 19.96
CA HIS A 15 -5.34 -9.87 20.68
C HIS A 15 -4.28 -10.91 21.07
N ARG A 16 -3.00 -10.66 20.76
CA ARG A 16 -1.87 -11.58 21.04
C ARG A 16 -2.04 -12.96 20.38
N GLU A 17 -2.68 -13.00 19.22
CA GLU A 17 -2.86 -14.21 18.41
C GLU A 17 -1.64 -14.49 17.51
N VAL A 18 -0.82 -13.47 17.26
CA VAL A 18 0.37 -13.52 16.40
C VAL A 18 1.52 -12.79 17.08
N ASP A 19 2.69 -13.42 17.12
CA ASP A 19 3.93 -12.84 17.66
C ASP A 19 4.77 -12.13 16.58
N ILE A 20 4.79 -12.65 15.35
CA ILE A 20 5.58 -12.13 14.23
C ILE A 20 4.75 -12.21 12.94
N ALA A 21 4.78 -11.14 12.13
CA ALA A 21 4.15 -11.09 10.82
C ALA A 21 5.00 -10.30 9.81
N THR A 22 4.93 -10.69 8.54
CA THR A 22 5.40 -9.87 7.43
C THR A 22 4.34 -8.85 7.06
N PHE A 23 4.72 -7.59 6.91
CA PHE A 23 3.75 -6.50 6.91
C PHE A 23 4.23 -5.34 6.03
N GLY A 24 3.31 -4.69 5.30
CA GLY A 24 3.62 -3.49 4.51
C GLY A 24 3.78 -2.24 5.38
N VAL A 25 4.77 -1.40 5.12
CA VAL A 25 5.13 -0.32 6.06
C VAL A 25 3.99 0.67 6.36
N THR A 26 3.09 0.97 5.40
CA THR A 26 2.00 1.95 5.65
C THR A 26 1.01 1.50 6.73
N PRO A 27 0.38 0.30 6.65
CA PRO A 27 -0.52 -0.13 7.72
C PRO A 27 0.22 -0.37 9.06
N LEU A 28 1.54 -0.61 9.03
CA LEU A 28 2.36 -0.79 10.23
C LEU A 28 2.59 0.54 10.95
N LEU A 29 2.89 1.59 10.19
CA LEU A 29 2.99 2.95 10.71
C LEU A 29 1.66 3.44 11.28
N ARG A 30 0.55 3.15 10.59
CA ARG A 30 -0.80 3.47 11.13
C ARG A 30 -1.04 2.79 12.47
N TYR A 31 -0.73 1.50 12.58
CA TYR A 31 -0.89 0.77 13.84
C TYR A 31 -0.04 1.36 14.97
N TRP A 32 1.22 1.71 14.66
CA TRP A 32 2.14 2.28 15.63
C TRP A 32 1.70 3.68 16.10
N ILE A 33 1.34 4.57 15.16
CA ILE A 33 1.05 5.99 15.44
C ILE A 33 -0.38 6.19 15.93
N ASN A 34 -1.37 5.57 15.28
CA ASN A 34 -2.77 5.86 15.52
C ASN A 34 -3.40 4.91 16.56
N ASP A 35 -2.93 3.66 16.61
CA ASP A 35 -3.53 2.62 17.45
C ASP A 35 -2.68 2.31 18.69
N ASN A 36 -1.62 3.08 18.94
CA ASN A 36 -0.63 2.87 20.02
C ASN A 36 -0.04 1.44 20.04
N GLY A 37 0.05 0.81 18.86
CA GLY A 37 0.58 -0.53 18.70
C GLY A 37 2.04 -0.62 19.11
N ARG A 38 2.41 -1.61 19.93
CA ARG A 38 3.80 -1.85 20.33
C ARG A 38 4.41 -2.94 19.47
N ILE A 39 5.36 -2.56 18.63
CA ILE A 39 6.02 -3.45 17.67
C ILE A 39 7.51 -3.13 17.56
N TYR A 40 8.27 -4.10 17.08
CA TYR A 40 9.67 -3.93 16.70
C TYR A 40 9.88 -4.40 15.26
N ILE A 41 10.64 -3.63 14.48
CA ILE A 41 11.03 -4.01 13.12
C ILE A 41 12.30 -4.84 13.21
N ILE A 42 12.25 -6.09 12.73
CA ILE A 42 13.39 -7.01 12.75
C ILE A 42 14.25 -6.85 11.49
N SER A 43 13.63 -6.89 10.31
CA SER A 43 14.31 -6.79 9.03
C SER A 43 13.35 -6.44 7.89
N GLY A 44 13.89 -5.91 6.79
CA GLY A 44 13.17 -5.78 5.53
C GLY A 44 13.02 -7.13 4.83
N VAL A 45 11.83 -7.44 4.33
CA VAL A 45 11.53 -8.72 3.67
C VAL A 45 11.53 -8.64 2.15
N ASN A 46 11.29 -7.45 1.59
CA ASN A 46 11.35 -7.20 0.16
C ASN A 46 11.70 -5.73 -0.12
N SER A 47 12.25 -5.49 -1.31
CA SER A 47 12.37 -4.16 -1.91
C SER A 47 11.71 -4.21 -3.30
N GLY A 48 10.97 -3.17 -3.66
CA GLY A 48 10.21 -3.15 -4.91
C GLY A 48 9.04 -4.14 -4.95
N GLY A 49 8.72 -4.64 -6.16
CA GLY A 49 7.62 -5.57 -6.40
C GLY A 49 6.26 -4.91 -6.68
N SER A 50 6.25 -3.60 -6.94
CA SER A 50 5.06 -2.87 -7.40
C SER A 50 5.24 -2.42 -8.84
N ALA A 51 4.19 -2.54 -9.64
CA ALA A 51 4.13 -2.04 -11.00
C ALA A 51 2.71 -1.53 -11.28
N LEU A 52 2.61 -0.46 -12.07
CA LEU A 52 1.34 -0.06 -12.67
C LEU A 52 1.12 -0.91 -13.93
N ILE A 53 0.01 -1.63 -13.99
CA ILE A 53 -0.33 -2.49 -15.11
C ILE A 53 -1.40 -1.82 -15.95
N VAL A 54 -1.17 -1.77 -17.26
CA VAL A 54 -2.17 -1.32 -18.24
C VAL A 54 -2.67 -2.50 -19.07
N ARG A 55 -3.86 -2.35 -19.65
CA ARG A 55 -4.46 -3.38 -20.50
C ARG A 55 -3.55 -3.65 -21.71
N ALA A 56 -3.32 -4.92 -22.04
CA ALA A 56 -2.62 -5.27 -23.27
C ALA A 56 -3.33 -4.67 -24.50
N GLY A 57 -2.58 -4.03 -25.39
CA GLY A 57 -3.11 -3.33 -26.56
C GLY A 57 -3.75 -1.97 -26.26
N SER A 58 -3.63 -1.44 -25.03
CA SER A 58 -3.97 -0.03 -24.80
C SER A 58 -2.95 0.90 -25.47
N ASP A 59 -3.39 2.13 -25.73
CA ASP A 59 -2.50 3.19 -26.21
C ASP A 59 -1.73 3.91 -25.09
N ILE A 60 -1.80 3.41 -23.85
CA ILE A 60 -1.09 3.98 -22.71
C ILE A 60 0.37 3.52 -22.76
N ARG A 61 1.27 4.43 -23.10
CA ARG A 61 2.72 4.21 -23.26
C ARG A 61 3.55 5.04 -22.30
N SER A 62 2.98 6.09 -21.71
CA SER A 62 3.61 6.95 -20.71
C SER A 62 2.66 7.27 -19.55
N ILE A 63 3.19 7.97 -18.54
CA ILE A 63 2.40 8.52 -17.43
C ILE A 63 1.43 9.60 -17.93
N ASP A 64 1.82 10.39 -18.93
CA ASP A 64 1.00 11.48 -19.48
C ASP A 64 -0.29 10.95 -20.14
N ASP A 65 -0.24 9.74 -20.73
CA ASP A 65 -1.41 9.08 -21.34
C ASP A 65 -2.50 8.70 -20.31
N LEU A 66 -2.20 8.82 -19.02
CA LEU A 66 -3.13 8.54 -17.92
C LEU A 66 -3.92 9.78 -17.48
N ASP A 67 -3.68 10.95 -18.09
CA ASP A 67 -4.48 12.14 -17.81
C ASP A 67 -5.98 11.91 -18.07
N GLY A 68 -6.80 12.33 -17.12
CA GLY A 68 -8.25 12.08 -17.10
C GLY A 68 -8.66 10.60 -16.97
N LYS A 69 -7.74 9.65 -16.79
CA LYS A 69 -8.08 8.23 -16.57
C LYS A 69 -8.30 7.93 -15.08
N ILE A 70 -9.14 6.92 -14.83
CA ILE A 70 -9.34 6.38 -13.49
C ILE A 70 -8.34 5.24 -13.27
N ILE A 71 -7.53 5.35 -12.22
CA ILE A 71 -6.52 4.34 -11.86
C ILE A 71 -6.98 3.62 -10.59
N ALA A 72 -7.14 2.30 -10.68
CA ALA A 72 -7.46 1.48 -9.53
C ALA A 72 -6.24 1.32 -8.61
N THR A 73 -6.45 1.45 -7.31
CA THR A 73 -5.45 1.23 -6.26
C THR A 73 -6.00 0.26 -5.23
N SER A 74 -5.13 -0.41 -4.47
CA SER A 74 -5.54 -1.28 -3.36
C SER A 74 -6.27 -0.55 -2.23
N GLY A 75 -6.27 0.79 -2.25
CA GLY A 75 -7.03 1.63 -1.35
C GLY A 75 -6.19 2.76 -0.74
N PHE A 76 -6.87 3.77 -0.21
CA PHE A 76 -6.25 4.89 0.50
C PHE A 76 -5.40 4.41 1.68
N GLY A 77 -4.20 4.98 1.85
CA GLY A 77 -3.27 4.61 2.92
C GLY A 77 -2.58 3.25 2.73
N SER A 78 -2.63 2.68 1.52
CA SER A 78 -1.80 1.54 1.15
C SER A 78 -0.41 1.98 0.67
N ILE A 79 0.51 1.03 0.46
CA ILE A 79 1.79 1.33 -0.19
C ILE A 79 1.56 1.80 -1.63
N GLN A 80 0.57 1.22 -2.30
CA GLN A 80 0.20 1.56 -3.67
C GLN A 80 -0.33 2.99 -3.76
N ASP A 81 -1.11 3.45 -2.78
CA ASP A 81 -1.52 4.87 -2.70
C ASP A 81 -0.30 5.81 -2.57
N LEU A 82 0.68 5.47 -1.72
CA LEU A 82 1.92 6.25 -1.61
C LEU A 82 2.74 6.23 -2.90
N VAL A 83 2.91 5.05 -3.51
CA VAL A 83 3.64 4.87 -4.77
C VAL A 83 2.97 5.68 -5.88
N MET A 84 1.64 5.67 -5.96
CA MET A 84 0.88 6.46 -6.92
C MET A 84 1.10 7.97 -6.69
N ARG A 85 1.01 8.46 -5.45
CA ARG A 85 1.28 9.88 -5.15
C ARG A 85 2.68 10.31 -5.55
N LYS A 86 3.67 9.42 -5.41
CA LYS A 86 5.05 9.70 -5.83
C LYS A 86 5.23 9.61 -7.34
N MET A 87 4.61 8.62 -8.00
CA MET A 87 4.70 8.41 -9.45
C MET A 87 4.09 9.58 -10.23
N PHE A 88 3.02 10.18 -9.70
CA PHE A 88 2.31 11.30 -10.31
C PHE A 88 2.62 12.65 -9.60
N GLU A 89 3.82 12.77 -9.02
CA GLU A 89 4.27 14.03 -8.44
C GLU A 89 4.30 15.13 -9.53
N GLY A 90 3.65 16.27 -9.27
CA GLY A 90 3.49 17.36 -10.24
C GLY A 90 2.21 17.28 -11.09
N PHE A 91 1.43 16.19 -11.00
CA PHE A 91 0.12 16.06 -11.62
C PHE A 91 -1.00 16.37 -10.63
N GLU A 92 -2.16 16.83 -11.13
CA GLU A 92 -3.37 16.95 -10.32
C GLU A 92 -4.03 15.57 -10.18
N ILE A 93 -4.04 15.01 -8.97
CA ILE A 93 -4.68 13.72 -8.69
C ILE A 93 -6.05 13.95 -8.05
N LYS A 94 -7.12 13.49 -8.71
CA LYS A 94 -8.49 13.53 -8.19
C LYS A 94 -8.87 12.16 -7.64
N THR A 95 -9.25 12.10 -6.36
CA THR A 95 -9.82 10.89 -5.76
C THR A 95 -11.31 10.82 -6.13
N VAL A 96 -11.73 9.69 -6.69
CA VAL A 96 -13.14 9.35 -6.96
C VAL A 96 -13.78 8.60 -5.79
#